data_AF-A0A938I549-F1
#
_entry.id   AF-A0A938I549-F1
#
_cell.length_a   1.000
_cell.length_b   1.000
_cell.length_c   1.000
_cell.angle_alpha   90.00
_cell.angle_beta   90.00
_cell.angle_gamma   90.00
#
_symmetry.space_group_name_H-M   'P 1'
#
loop_
_entity.id
_entity.type
_entity.pdbx_description
1 polymer ?
#
loop_
_entity_poly.entity_id
_entity_poly.type
_entity_poly.pdbx_seq_one_letter_code
_entity_poly.pdbx_strand_id
1 'polypeptide(L)'
;MTRFTTVILMLGMLTGCATSSRGWPSFAKRDMDARQGTSNRKKLKEPSRLDLAYAKWQEQLGNMTEARERYQRVLHDEPQSIEALLGLARMDQLAGRTAEAEEGFRKALKSSPNNPLVLDALGQFYAAQEKWPQAMDTLKRGLQVAPDDDTIQFHLAVATAKSGDLVTAKPLFVNSVGEAEAEYNLGLILHDQGKLDLAEQHFAQALAKKPTLEQAQFWLAEIRVEKETKNVLAGTSNRPQPDMQAPAGALPTLTNLQPAQVVDHQLSPNDVLGVQQTAAQQLSPSVQTQSAVAPGIGADPATSRPTNGFNQFDTEMPSNSDLTPQQLEQLRNQR
;
A
#
# COMPACT_ATOMS: atom_id res chain seq x y z
N MET A 1 25.68 -70.72 20.27
CA MET A 1 25.54 -69.57 19.34
C MET A 1 26.55 -68.49 19.75
N THR A 2 27.73 -68.55 19.13
CA THR A 2 28.58 -67.43 18.64
C THR A 2 28.14 -66.01 19.04
N ARG A 3 28.83 -65.29 19.97
CA ARG A 3 30.05 -64.47 19.81
C ARG A 3 30.05 -63.53 18.60
N PHE A 4 30.14 -62.21 18.83
CA PHE A 4 31.05 -61.31 18.10
C PHE A 4 31.28 -59.99 18.86
N THR A 5 32.42 -59.94 19.55
CA THR A 5 33.17 -58.74 19.93
C THR A 5 34.22 -58.55 18.84
N THR A 6 34.25 -57.41 18.14
CA THR A 6 35.43 -57.05 17.32
C THR A 6 35.63 -55.53 17.30
N VAL A 7 36.72 -55.13 17.93
CA VAL A 7 37.47 -53.89 17.76
C VAL A 7 38.14 -53.92 16.38
N ILE A 8 38.00 -52.86 15.57
CA ILE A 8 38.94 -52.58 14.47
C ILE A 8 39.43 -51.15 14.59
N LEU A 9 40.75 -51.09 14.78
CA LEU A 9 41.66 -49.97 14.80
C LEU A 9 42.14 -49.79 13.35
N MET A 10 42.00 -48.61 12.76
CA MET A 10 42.69 -48.24 11.51
C MET A 10 43.15 -46.78 11.62
N LEU A 11 44.41 -46.64 12.04
CA LEU A 11 45.23 -45.46 11.78
C LEU A 11 45.54 -45.37 10.28
N GLY A 12 45.35 -44.19 9.70
CA GLY A 12 45.85 -43.86 8.37
C GLY A 12 46.01 -42.34 8.24
N MET A 13 47.13 -41.82 8.74
CA MET A 13 47.61 -40.48 8.36
C MET A 13 48.36 -40.58 7.03
N LEU A 14 48.03 -39.72 6.06
CA LEU A 14 48.92 -38.69 5.49
C LEU A 14 48.50 -38.24 4.08
N THR A 15 48.48 -36.92 3.94
CA THR A 15 48.82 -36.08 2.78
C THR A 15 47.92 -36.06 1.55
N GLY A 16 47.33 -34.88 1.33
CA GLY A 16 46.77 -34.45 0.06
C GLY A 16 46.27 -33.00 0.12
N CYS A 17 47.19 -32.03 0.26
CA CYS A 17 46.90 -30.61 0.01
C CYS A 17 46.76 -30.36 -1.49
N ALA A 18 45.71 -29.64 -1.89
CA ALA A 18 45.50 -28.86 -3.13
C ALA A 18 43.99 -28.99 -3.50
N THR A 19 43.18 -27.98 -3.74
CA THR A 19 43.37 -26.61 -4.18
C THR A 19 42.18 -25.76 -3.71
N SER A 20 42.42 -24.46 -3.59
CA SER A 20 41.51 -23.41 -3.15
C SER A 20 40.25 -23.26 -4.01
N SER A 21 39.06 -23.48 -3.43
CA SER A 21 37.86 -22.73 -3.79
C SER A 21 37.59 -21.72 -2.68
N ARG A 22 37.82 -20.44 -2.99
CA ARG A 22 37.41 -19.33 -2.12
C ARG A 22 35.89 -19.31 -2.08
N GLY A 23 35.30 -20.08 -1.17
CA GLY A 23 33.92 -19.91 -0.76
C GLY A 23 33.78 -18.52 -0.15
N TRP A 24 32.87 -17.72 -0.69
CA TRP A 24 32.45 -16.47 -0.06
C TRP A 24 32.10 -16.73 1.41
N PRO A 25 32.49 -15.84 2.34
CA PRO A 25 32.15 -16.03 3.74
C PRO A 25 30.63 -16.03 3.87
N SER A 26 30.10 -17.01 4.60
CA SER A 26 28.69 -17.12 4.95
C SER A 26 28.26 -15.86 5.71
N PHE A 27 27.72 -14.87 5.00
CA PHE A 27 26.96 -13.77 5.59
C PHE A 27 25.56 -14.22 6.05
N ALA A 28 25.15 -15.44 5.71
CA ALA A 28 23.91 -16.03 6.17
C ALA A 28 24.15 -16.72 7.53
N LYS A 29 23.46 -16.21 8.57
CA LYS A 29 23.48 -16.67 9.98
C LYS A 29 24.70 -16.23 10.79
N ARG A 30 24.87 -14.92 10.94
CA ARG A 30 25.12 -14.43 12.31
C ARG A 30 23.77 -14.40 12.99
N ASP A 31 23.66 -15.19 14.05
CA ASP A 31 22.59 -15.12 15.01
C ASP A 31 22.45 -13.65 15.46
N MET A 32 21.43 -12.98 14.92
CA MET A 32 20.91 -11.76 15.52
C MET A 32 20.17 -12.16 16.78
N ASP A 33 20.94 -12.59 17.78
CA ASP A 33 20.43 -12.81 19.11
C ASP A 33 19.78 -11.51 19.58
N ALA A 34 18.47 -11.61 19.83
CA ALA A 34 17.57 -10.59 20.35
C ALA A 34 17.96 -10.06 21.76
N ARG A 35 19.24 -10.10 22.13
CA ARG A 35 19.78 -9.68 23.42
C ARG A 35 21.00 -8.76 23.32
N GLN A 36 21.55 -8.48 22.12
CA GLN A 36 22.74 -7.62 21.96
C GLN A 36 22.49 -6.24 21.32
N GLY A 37 21.24 -5.88 21.01
CA GLY A 37 20.91 -4.58 20.40
C GLY A 37 21.03 -3.36 21.33
N THR A 38 21.14 -3.56 22.65
CA THR A 38 21.13 -2.46 23.64
C THR A 38 22.46 -1.73 23.76
N SER A 39 23.59 -2.39 23.49
CA SER A 39 24.93 -1.85 23.75
C SER A 39 25.37 -0.76 22.75
N ASN A 40 24.92 -0.85 21.49
CA ASN A 40 25.24 0.16 20.46
C ASN A 40 24.14 1.22 20.28
N ARG A 41 22.93 1.02 20.79
CA ARG A 41 21.83 2.00 20.70
C ARG A 41 22.12 3.29 21.48
N LYS A 42 22.77 3.17 22.65
CA LYS A 42 23.20 4.33 23.48
C LYS A 42 24.20 5.26 22.79
N LYS A 43 24.83 4.82 21.69
CA LYS A 43 25.80 5.63 20.92
C LYS A 43 25.15 6.41 19.77
N LEU A 44 23.89 6.12 19.45
CA LEU A 44 23.15 6.85 18.41
C LEU A 44 22.66 8.18 18.99
N LYS A 45 22.79 9.26 18.21
CA LYS A 45 22.31 10.59 18.62
C LYS A 45 20.79 10.65 18.80
N GLU A 46 20.03 9.90 17.99
CA GLU A 46 18.56 9.88 18.01
C GLU A 46 18.02 8.46 17.74
N PRO A 47 18.10 7.53 18.71
CA PRO A 47 17.68 6.15 18.50
C PRO A 47 16.17 6.03 18.27
N SER A 48 15.34 6.80 18.97
CA SER A 48 13.87 6.79 18.82
C SER A 48 13.43 7.23 17.43
N ARG A 49 14.04 8.29 16.87
CA ARG A 49 13.71 8.77 15.52
C ARG A 49 14.01 7.71 14.45
N LEU A 50 15.14 7.00 14.59
CA LEU A 50 15.49 5.92 13.68
C LEU A 50 14.53 4.73 13.82
N ASP A 51 14.23 4.32 15.06
CA ASP A 51 13.27 3.24 15.32
C ASP A 51 11.88 3.59 14.77
N LEU A 52 11.45 4.85 14.89
CA LEU A 52 10.18 5.35 14.37
C LEU A 52 10.12 5.34 12.83
N ALA A 53 11.16 5.85 12.16
CA ALA A 53 11.24 5.82 10.71
C ALA A 53 11.26 4.39 10.18
N TYR A 54 12.02 3.50 10.83
CA TYR A 54 12.08 2.10 10.48
C TYR A 54 10.75 1.37 10.75
N ALA A 55 10.05 1.69 11.84
CA ALA A 55 8.72 1.16 12.12
C ALA A 55 7.73 1.49 11.00
N LYS A 56 7.68 2.76 10.57
CA LYS A 56 6.83 3.21 9.45
C LYS A 56 7.17 2.50 8.14
N TRP A 57 8.46 2.34 7.85
CA TRP A 57 8.89 1.62 6.66
C TRP A 57 8.47 0.15 6.69
N GLN A 58 8.61 -0.52 7.84
CA GLN A 58 8.17 -1.90 8.00
C GLN A 58 6.65 -2.07 7.94
N GLU A 59 5.89 -1.10 8.47
CA GLU A 59 4.44 -1.02 8.33
C GLU A 59 4.03 -0.98 6.85
N GLN A 60 4.70 -0.15 6.04
CA GLN A 60 4.46 -0.07 4.59
C GLN A 60 4.79 -1.37 3.86
N LEU A 61 5.80 -2.11 4.31
CA LEU A 61 6.16 -3.42 3.74
C LEU A 61 5.25 -4.56 4.21
N GLY A 62 4.29 -4.29 5.11
CA GLY A 62 3.41 -5.31 5.67
C GLY A 62 4.06 -6.18 6.75
N ASN A 63 5.27 -5.85 7.20
CA ASN A 63 6.00 -6.57 8.23
C ASN A 63 5.52 -6.19 9.64
N MET A 64 4.28 -6.55 9.96
CA MET A 64 3.55 -6.07 11.14
C MET A 64 4.26 -6.37 12.48
N THR A 65 4.92 -7.53 12.58
CA THR A 65 5.65 -7.92 13.80
C THR A 65 6.83 -6.99 14.08
N GLU A 66 7.67 -6.73 13.06
CA GLU A 66 8.83 -5.85 13.23
C GLU A 66 8.39 -4.39 13.44
N ALA A 67 7.37 -3.93 12.71
CA ALA A 67 6.82 -2.59 12.89
C ALA A 67 6.33 -2.37 14.33
N ARG A 68 5.58 -3.35 14.87
CA ARG A 68 5.10 -3.34 16.26
C ARG A 68 6.25 -3.25 17.27
N GLU A 69 7.26 -4.11 17.15
CA GLU A 69 8.40 -4.12 18.07
C GLU A 69 9.17 -2.79 18.06
N ARG A 70 9.21 -2.13 16.90
CA ARG A 70 9.89 -0.84 16.74
C ARG A 70 9.07 0.30 17.34
N TYR A 71 7.76 0.32 17.12
CA TYR A 71 6.87 1.26 17.81
C TYR A 71 6.93 1.10 19.34
N GLN A 72 6.96 -0.13 19.85
CA GLN A 72 7.13 -0.39 21.29
C GLN A 72 8.47 0.15 21.83
N ARG A 73 9.55 0.03 21.05
CA ARG A 73 10.86 0.61 21.42
C ARG A 73 10.82 2.13 21.47
N VAL A 74 10.16 2.78 20.51
CA VAL A 74 9.95 4.23 20.55
C VAL A 74 9.16 4.62 21.80
N LEU A 75 8.08 3.90 22.11
CA LEU A 75 7.25 4.20 23.28
C LEU A 75 7.92 3.91 24.63
N HIS A 76 8.92 3.04 24.67
CA HIS A 76 9.72 2.84 25.87
C HIS A 76 10.56 4.09 26.19
N ASP A 77 11.13 4.74 25.18
CA ASP A 77 11.93 5.95 25.36
C ASP A 77 11.06 7.22 25.42
N GLU A 78 9.99 7.26 24.62
CA GLU A 78 9.09 8.39 24.42
C GLU A 78 7.62 7.94 24.59
N PRO A 79 7.13 7.79 25.84
CA PRO A 79 5.81 7.21 26.11
C PRO A 79 4.62 8.01 25.54
N GLN A 80 4.83 9.27 25.16
CA GLN A 80 3.81 10.16 24.63
C GLN A 80 3.97 10.45 23.13
N SER A 81 4.89 9.74 22.44
CA SER A 81 5.08 9.88 20.99
C SER A 81 3.79 9.52 20.25
N ILE A 82 3.11 10.54 19.71
CA ILE A 82 1.82 10.38 19.03
C ILE A 82 1.94 9.42 17.86
N GLU A 83 2.97 9.58 17.03
CA GLU A 83 3.18 8.73 15.87
C GLU A 83 3.37 7.26 16.25
N ALA A 84 4.12 6.99 17.33
CA ALA A 84 4.33 5.63 17.80
C ALA A 84 3.10 5.03 18.50
N LEU A 85 2.32 5.85 19.22
CA LEU A 85 1.05 5.42 19.81
C LEU A 85 0.05 5.03 18.72
N LEU A 86 -0.11 5.87 17.69
CA LEU A 86 -0.98 5.60 16.55
C LEU A 86 -0.50 4.40 15.73
N GLY A 87 0.81 4.30 15.48
CA GLY A 87 1.42 3.17 14.78
C GLY A 87 1.21 1.85 15.50
N LEU A 88 1.49 1.81 16.81
CA LEU A 88 1.25 0.61 17.62
C LEU A 88 -0.23 0.22 17.63
N ALA A 89 -1.13 1.19 17.81
CA ALA A 89 -2.58 0.96 17.81
C ALA A 89 -3.07 0.39 16.47
N ARG A 90 -2.56 0.87 15.32
CA ARG A 90 -2.83 0.26 14.00
C ARG A 90 -2.30 -1.16 13.90
N MET A 91 -1.09 -1.44 14.40
CA MET A 91 -0.56 -2.81 14.43
C MET A 91 -1.38 -3.75 15.32
N ASP A 92 -1.98 -3.23 16.40
CA ASP A 92 -2.94 -3.96 17.22
C ASP A 92 -4.24 -4.24 16.49
N GLN A 93 -4.80 -3.23 15.82
CA GLN A 93 -6.02 -3.36 15.03
C GLN A 93 -5.88 -4.41 13.92
N LEU A 94 -4.82 -4.34 13.12
CA LEU A 94 -4.55 -5.28 12.03
C LEU A 94 -4.35 -6.72 12.51
N ALA A 95 -3.92 -6.90 13.77
CA ALA A 95 -3.76 -8.21 14.38
C ALA A 95 -5.00 -8.70 15.14
N GLY A 96 -6.14 -8.00 15.02
CA GLY A 96 -7.39 -8.33 15.70
C GLY A 96 -7.42 -8.02 17.21
N ARG A 97 -6.36 -7.39 17.75
CA ARG A 97 -6.26 -6.98 19.16
C ARG A 97 -7.01 -5.67 19.38
N THR A 98 -8.33 -5.75 19.24
CA THR A 98 -9.23 -4.60 19.17
C THR A 98 -9.20 -3.76 20.46
N ALA A 99 -9.09 -4.40 21.63
CA ALA A 99 -9.09 -3.71 22.91
C ALA A 99 -7.79 -2.89 23.11
N GLU A 100 -6.66 -3.50 22.77
CA GLU A 100 -5.33 -2.87 22.83
C GLU A 100 -5.22 -1.73 21.81
N ALA A 101 -5.80 -1.89 20.61
CA ALA A 101 -5.90 -0.84 19.61
C ALA A 101 -6.69 0.36 20.15
N GLU A 102 -7.88 0.13 20.71
CA GLU A 102 -8.70 1.20 21.30
C GLU A 102 -7.96 1.92 22.43
N GLU A 103 -7.28 1.17 23.30
CA GLU A 103 -6.46 1.76 24.37
C GLU A 103 -5.34 2.64 23.81
N GLY A 104 -4.62 2.18 22.77
CA GLY A 104 -3.57 2.92 22.10
C GLY A 104 -4.06 4.23 21.47
N PHE A 105 -5.17 4.18 20.71
CA PHE A 105 -5.78 5.37 20.12
C PHE A 105 -6.27 6.35 21.19
N ARG A 106 -6.87 5.87 22.28
CA ARG A 106 -7.32 6.73 23.39
C ARG A 106 -6.16 7.35 24.17
N LYS A 107 -5.02 6.65 24.30
CA LYS A 107 -3.78 7.23 24.85
C LYS A 107 -3.26 8.36 23.96
N ALA A 108 -3.24 8.16 22.63
CA ALA A 108 -2.87 9.21 21.70
C ALA A 108 -3.80 10.43 21.84
N LEU A 109 -5.12 10.21 21.92
CA LEU A 109 -6.10 11.27 22.11
C LEU A 109 -5.91 12.01 23.44
N LYS A 110 -5.63 11.30 24.53
CA LYS A 110 -5.35 11.92 25.82
C LYS A 110 -4.09 12.78 25.78
N SER A 111 -3.06 12.35 25.06
CA SER A 111 -1.80 13.08 24.89
C SER A 111 -1.97 14.32 23.99
N SER A 112 -2.83 14.26 22.97
CA SER A 112 -3.11 15.39 22.08
C SER A 112 -4.59 15.45 21.67
N PRO A 113 -5.46 16.05 22.50
CA PRO A 113 -6.92 16.00 22.33
C PRO A 113 -7.46 16.67 21.06
N ASN A 114 -6.72 17.63 20.52
CA ASN A 114 -7.05 18.41 19.34
C ASN A 114 -6.04 18.19 18.21
N ASN A 115 -5.42 17.01 18.14
CA ASN A 115 -4.56 16.67 17.00
C ASN A 115 -5.43 16.04 15.89
N PRO A 116 -5.52 16.64 14.70
CA PRO A 116 -6.37 16.15 13.61
C PRO A 116 -6.00 14.71 13.20
N LEU A 117 -4.70 14.37 13.16
CA LEU A 117 -4.24 13.02 12.84
C LEU A 117 -4.73 11.97 13.86
N VAL A 118 -4.83 12.35 15.13
CA VAL A 118 -5.29 11.45 16.19
C VAL A 118 -6.80 11.26 16.13
N LEU A 119 -7.54 12.34 15.89
CA LEU A 119 -9.00 12.31 15.73
C LEU A 119 -9.38 11.50 14.50
N ASP A 120 -8.65 11.69 13.40
CA ASP A 120 -8.82 10.91 12.18
C ASP A 120 -8.60 9.41 12.42
N ALA A 121 -7.44 9.04 12.97
CA ALA A 121 -7.09 7.65 13.22
C ALA A 121 -8.07 6.94 14.17
N LEU A 122 -8.52 7.60 15.25
CA LEU A 122 -9.52 7.04 16.16
C LEU A 122 -10.91 6.96 15.49
N GLY A 123 -11.26 7.94 14.66
CA GLY A 123 -12.49 7.92 13.86
C GLY A 123 -12.54 6.73 12.89
N GLN A 124 -11.45 6.52 12.15
CA GLN A 124 -11.27 5.37 11.26
C GLN A 124 -11.32 4.04 12.04
N PHE A 125 -10.70 3.97 13.22
CA PHE A 125 -10.80 2.80 14.09
C PHE A 125 -12.25 2.49 14.45
N TYR A 126 -13.03 3.48 14.87
CA TYR A 126 -14.45 3.26 15.16
C TYR A 126 -15.27 2.87 13.93
N ALA A 127 -14.95 3.43 12.76
CA ALA A 127 -15.60 3.06 11.51
C ALA A 127 -15.31 1.60 11.13
N ALA A 128 -14.07 1.12 11.30
CA ALA A 128 -13.70 -0.28 11.06
C ALA A 128 -14.43 -1.26 11.99
N GLN A 129 -14.83 -0.81 13.19
CA GLN A 129 -15.65 -1.58 14.12
C GLN A 129 -17.16 -1.38 13.92
N GLU A 130 -17.57 -0.72 12.84
CA GLU A 130 -18.96 -0.34 12.53
C GLU A 130 -19.64 0.48 13.64
N LYS A 131 -18.85 1.12 14.51
CA LYS A 131 -19.31 2.03 15.56
C LYS A 131 -19.55 3.42 14.95
N TRP A 132 -20.50 3.49 14.00
CA TRP A 132 -20.73 4.68 13.18
C TRP A 132 -20.97 5.97 13.98
N PRO A 133 -21.77 5.98 15.07
CA PRO A 133 -21.97 7.19 15.86
C PRO A 133 -20.66 7.73 16.47
N GLN A 134 -19.82 6.85 17.02
CA GLN A 134 -18.53 7.23 17.60
C GLN A 134 -17.53 7.68 16.52
N ALA A 135 -17.52 7.02 15.36
CA ALA A 135 -16.70 7.42 14.23
C ALA A 135 -17.06 8.84 13.77
N MET A 136 -18.35 9.08 13.52
CA MET A 136 -18.85 10.38 13.07
C MET A 136 -18.60 11.49 14.09
N ASP A 137 -18.81 11.26 15.39
CA ASP A 137 -18.52 12.26 16.43
C ASP A 137 -17.03 12.62 16.47
N THR A 138 -16.16 11.61 16.43
CA THR A 138 -14.71 11.80 16.46
C THR A 138 -14.22 12.53 15.21
N LEU A 139 -14.70 12.15 14.03
CA LEU A 139 -14.32 12.78 12.75
C LEU A 139 -14.89 14.19 12.60
N LYS A 140 -16.10 14.47 13.10
CA LYS A 140 -16.64 15.83 13.17
C LYS A 140 -15.77 16.74 14.04
N ARG A 141 -15.26 16.24 15.16
CA ARG A 141 -14.26 16.97 15.98
C ARG A 141 -12.96 17.18 15.21
N GLY A 142 -12.50 16.18 14.46
CA GLY A 142 -11.35 16.31 13.56
C GLY A 142 -11.53 17.47 12.57
N LEU A 143 -12.67 17.50 11.89
CA LEU A 143 -13.01 18.54 10.91
C LEU A 143 -13.22 19.92 11.56
N GLN A 144 -13.67 19.99 12.82
CA GLN A 144 -13.71 21.26 13.55
C GLN A 144 -12.31 21.84 13.83
N VAL A 145 -11.32 20.96 14.04
CA VAL A 145 -9.93 21.36 14.29
C VAL A 145 -9.19 21.68 12.98
N ALA A 146 -9.46 20.92 11.92
CA ALA A 146 -8.88 21.09 10.59
C ALA A 146 -10.00 21.10 9.53
N PRO A 147 -10.65 22.26 9.30
CA PRO A 147 -11.82 22.36 8.40
C PRO A 147 -11.55 22.05 6.93
N ASP A 148 -10.30 22.22 6.48
CA ASP A 148 -9.88 22.04 5.09
C ASP A 148 -9.11 20.72 4.88
N ASP A 149 -9.20 19.78 5.83
CA ASP A 149 -8.56 18.46 5.68
C ASP A 149 -9.45 17.50 4.89
N ASP A 150 -9.15 17.39 3.58
CA ASP A 150 -9.85 16.52 2.65
C ASP A 150 -9.88 15.05 3.12
N THR A 151 -8.86 14.60 3.85
CA THR A 151 -8.75 13.22 4.38
C THR A 151 -9.84 12.98 5.42
N ILE A 152 -9.93 13.88 6.41
CA ILE A 152 -10.89 13.76 7.51
C ILE A 152 -12.31 13.91 6.96
N GLN A 153 -12.49 14.84 6.02
CA GLN A 153 -13.77 15.04 5.36
C GLN A 153 -14.21 13.79 4.58
N PHE A 154 -13.28 13.16 3.86
CA PHE A 154 -13.53 11.89 3.16
C PHE A 154 -13.91 10.77 4.14
N HIS A 155 -13.16 10.58 5.23
CA HIS A 155 -13.50 9.55 6.23
C HIS A 155 -14.85 9.81 6.90
N LEU A 156 -15.19 11.07 7.17
CA LEU A 156 -16.51 11.43 7.68
C LEU A 156 -17.60 11.11 6.66
N ALA A 157 -17.36 11.36 5.38
CA ALA A 157 -18.29 11.01 4.30
C ALA A 157 -18.54 9.49 4.25
N VAL A 158 -17.48 8.68 4.30
CA VAL A 158 -17.56 7.21 4.35
C VAL A 158 -18.36 6.74 5.56
N ALA A 159 -18.02 7.20 6.77
CA ALA A 159 -18.72 6.81 7.99
C ALA A 159 -20.21 7.21 7.94
N THR A 160 -20.51 8.40 7.42
CA THR A 160 -21.89 8.90 7.27
C THR A 160 -22.67 8.06 6.25
N ALA A 161 -22.09 7.73 5.10
CA ALA A 161 -22.73 6.91 4.09
C ALA A 161 -22.95 5.46 4.54
N LYS A 162 -21.95 4.85 5.19
CA LYS A 162 -22.07 3.49 5.76
C LYS A 162 -23.10 3.41 6.88
N SER A 163 -23.32 4.50 7.62
CA SER A 163 -24.43 4.60 8.59
C SER A 163 -25.83 4.66 7.96
N GLY A 164 -25.90 4.87 6.64
CA GLY A 164 -27.14 4.93 5.85
C GLY A 164 -27.53 6.34 5.39
N ASP A 165 -26.86 7.39 5.87
CA ASP A 165 -27.16 8.78 5.50
C ASP A 165 -26.36 9.23 4.26
N LEU A 166 -26.81 8.78 3.09
CA LEU A 166 -26.18 9.15 1.81
C LEU A 166 -26.38 10.64 1.47
N VAL A 167 -27.44 11.26 2.01
CA VAL A 167 -27.78 12.66 1.73
C VAL A 167 -26.74 13.59 2.36
N THR A 168 -26.40 13.36 3.62
CA THR A 168 -25.36 14.14 4.32
C THR A 168 -23.96 13.75 3.85
N ALA A 169 -23.74 12.49 3.47
CA ALA A 169 -22.44 12.04 3.00
C ALA A 169 -22.01 12.64 1.65
N LYS A 170 -22.95 12.81 0.72
CA LYS A 170 -22.66 13.30 -0.64
C LYS A 170 -21.89 14.62 -0.69
N PRO A 171 -22.31 15.72 -0.04
CA PRO A 171 -21.55 16.97 -0.07
C PRO A 171 -20.16 16.82 0.56
N LEU A 172 -20.02 15.97 1.59
CA LEU A 172 -18.71 15.67 2.18
C LEU A 172 -17.79 14.98 1.18
N PHE A 173 -18.28 13.99 0.43
CA PHE A 173 -17.50 13.38 -0.65
C PHE A 173 -17.16 14.39 -1.75
N VAL A 174 -18.13 15.22 -2.16
CA VAL A 174 -17.91 16.18 -3.25
C VAL A 174 -16.79 17.15 -2.90
N ASN A 175 -16.76 17.73 -1.69
CA ASN A 175 -15.65 18.65 -1.39
C ASN A 175 -14.33 17.94 -1.05
N SER A 176 -14.31 16.64 -0.73
CA SER A 176 -13.06 15.91 -0.46
C SER A 176 -12.41 15.30 -1.72
N VAL A 177 -13.21 14.82 -2.68
CA VAL A 177 -12.70 14.06 -3.84
C VAL A 177 -13.24 14.53 -5.20
N GLY A 178 -14.19 15.46 -5.23
CA GLY A 178 -14.84 15.93 -6.46
C GLY A 178 -16.10 15.14 -6.82
N GLU A 179 -16.89 15.67 -7.77
CA GLU A 179 -18.22 15.14 -8.06
C GLU A 179 -18.23 13.73 -8.66
N ALA A 180 -17.32 13.42 -9.60
CA ALA A 180 -17.31 12.11 -10.26
C ALA A 180 -16.89 11.00 -9.28
N GLU A 181 -15.82 11.25 -8.53
CA GLU A 181 -15.30 10.38 -7.49
C GLU A 181 -16.29 10.23 -6.32
N ALA A 182 -17.07 11.26 -6.00
CA ALA A 182 -18.15 11.17 -5.02
C ALA A 182 -19.25 10.18 -5.43
N GLU A 183 -19.73 10.25 -6.68
CA GLU A 183 -20.72 9.29 -7.17
C GLU A 183 -20.15 7.87 -7.20
N TYR A 184 -18.89 7.72 -7.62
CA TYR A 184 -18.20 6.44 -7.59
C TYR A 184 -18.13 5.84 -6.18
N ASN A 185 -17.72 6.63 -5.17
CA ASN A 185 -17.62 6.16 -3.78
C ASN A 185 -19.00 5.80 -3.19
N LEU A 186 -20.06 6.56 -3.49
CA LEU A 186 -21.43 6.20 -3.09
C LEU A 186 -21.88 4.89 -3.76
N GLY A 187 -21.54 4.70 -5.04
CA GLY A 187 -21.78 3.46 -5.78
C GLY A 187 -21.13 2.24 -5.10
N LEU A 188 -19.86 2.35 -4.70
CA LEU A 188 -19.16 1.29 -3.97
C LEU A 188 -19.85 0.94 -2.64
N ILE A 189 -20.24 1.96 -1.88
CA ILE A 189 -20.90 1.76 -0.58
C ILE A 189 -22.27 1.08 -0.76
N LEU A 190 -23.03 1.49 -1.76
CA LEU A 190 -24.32 0.88 -2.10
C LEU A 190 -24.16 -0.57 -2.60
N HIS A 191 -23.11 -0.82 -3.39
CA HIS A 191 -22.77 -2.16 -3.85
C HIS A 191 -22.48 -3.09 -2.67
N ASP A 192 -21.64 -2.67 -1.72
CA ASP A 192 -21.34 -3.43 -0.50
C ASP A 192 -22.59 -3.68 0.37
N GLN A 193 -23.56 -2.75 0.34
CA GLN A 193 -24.87 -2.93 0.99
C GLN A 193 -25.84 -3.84 0.20
N GLY A 194 -25.41 -4.40 -0.94
CA GLY A 194 -26.23 -5.23 -1.83
C GLY A 194 -27.29 -4.46 -2.63
N LYS A 195 -27.26 -3.13 -2.62
CA LYS A 195 -28.22 -2.26 -3.32
C LYS A 195 -27.78 -2.04 -4.76
N LEU A 196 -27.71 -3.13 -5.53
CA LEU A 196 -27.10 -3.16 -6.87
C LEU A 196 -27.72 -2.16 -7.86
N ASP A 197 -29.05 -1.97 -7.84
CA ASP A 197 -29.72 -1.01 -8.73
C ASP A 197 -29.32 0.44 -8.44
N LEU A 198 -29.15 0.79 -7.17
CA LEU A 198 -28.70 2.13 -6.78
C LEU A 198 -27.20 2.28 -7.07
N ALA A 199 -26.40 1.25 -6.81
CA ALA A 199 -24.98 1.25 -7.15
C ALA A 199 -24.76 1.49 -8.65
N GLU A 200 -25.52 0.78 -9.51
CA GLU A 200 -25.48 0.96 -10.98
C GLU A 200 -25.77 2.41 -11.38
N GLN A 201 -26.79 3.04 -10.78
CA GLN A 201 -27.13 4.43 -11.04
C GLN A 201 -25.99 5.39 -10.68
N HIS A 202 -25.37 5.20 -9.52
CA HIS A 202 -24.27 6.05 -9.07
C HIS A 202 -23.00 5.87 -9.92
N PHE A 203 -22.66 4.64 -10.33
CA PHE A 203 -21.55 4.42 -11.28
C PHE A 203 -21.83 5.06 -12.64
N ALA A 204 -23.07 4.99 -13.15
CA ALA A 204 -23.46 5.67 -14.37
C ALA A 204 -23.35 7.20 -14.25
N GLN A 205 -23.76 7.78 -13.11
CA GLN A 205 -23.59 9.21 -12.84
C GLN A 205 -22.11 9.62 -12.76
N ALA A 206 -21.26 8.78 -12.15
CA ALA A 206 -19.82 9.00 -12.13
C ALA A 206 -19.25 9.07 -13.55
N LEU A 207 -19.64 8.15 -14.44
CA LEU A 207 -19.21 8.13 -15.84
C LEU A 207 -19.80 9.25 -16.70
N ALA A 208 -21.01 9.72 -16.37
CA ALA A 208 -21.58 10.90 -17.03
C ALA A 208 -20.74 12.17 -16.74
N LYS A 209 -20.13 12.24 -15.55
CA LYS A 209 -19.24 13.36 -15.14
C LYS A 209 -17.82 13.18 -15.66
N LYS A 210 -17.29 11.95 -15.57
CA LYS A 210 -15.94 11.59 -15.99
C LYS A 210 -15.97 10.26 -16.75
N PRO A 211 -16.14 10.29 -18.08
CA PRO A 211 -16.22 9.07 -18.90
C PRO A 211 -14.96 8.19 -18.82
N THR A 212 -13.81 8.78 -18.47
CA THR A 212 -12.51 8.10 -18.35
C THR A 212 -12.26 7.49 -16.97
N LEU A 213 -13.25 7.49 -16.06
CA LEU A 213 -13.11 6.87 -14.74
C LEU A 213 -13.22 5.33 -14.87
N GLU A 214 -12.11 4.68 -15.22
CA GLU A 214 -12.00 3.25 -15.50
C GLU A 214 -12.59 2.39 -14.37
N GLN A 215 -12.39 2.78 -13.12
CA GLN A 215 -12.93 2.07 -11.95
C GLN A 215 -14.46 2.02 -11.97
N ALA A 216 -15.13 3.11 -12.34
CA ALA A 216 -16.59 3.14 -12.44
C ALA A 216 -17.08 2.31 -13.65
N GLN A 217 -16.32 2.25 -14.75
CA GLN A 217 -16.63 1.37 -15.88
C GLN A 217 -16.57 -0.11 -15.48
N PHE A 218 -15.52 -0.49 -14.75
CA PHE A 218 -15.35 -1.85 -14.23
C PHE A 218 -16.56 -2.28 -13.38
N TRP A 219 -16.91 -1.52 -12.36
CA TRP A 219 -18.03 -1.88 -11.47
C TRP A 219 -19.39 -1.89 -12.17
N LEU A 220 -19.60 -1.01 -13.15
CA LEU A 220 -20.83 -1.03 -13.95
C LEU A 220 -20.92 -2.30 -14.81
N ALA A 221 -19.80 -2.78 -15.35
CA ALA A 221 -19.76 -4.04 -16.09
C ALA A 221 -20.03 -5.24 -15.16
N GLU A 222 -19.40 -5.29 -14.00
CA GLU A 222 -19.58 -6.35 -13.00
C GLU A 222 -21.04 -6.48 -12.55
N ILE A 223 -21.69 -5.36 -12.20
CA ILE A 223 -23.10 -5.37 -11.77
C ILE A 223 -24.02 -5.89 -12.87
N ARG A 224 -23.75 -5.57 -14.14
CA ARG A 224 -24.56 -6.06 -15.27
C ARG A 224 -24.46 -7.58 -15.41
N VAL A 225 -23.24 -8.12 -15.28
CA VAL A 225 -23.01 -9.57 -15.29
C VAL A 225 -23.72 -10.23 -14.10
N GLU A 226 -23.64 -9.66 -12.91
CA GLU A 226 -24.32 -10.19 -11.73
C GLU A 226 -25.84 -10.20 -11.88
N LYS A 227 -26.42 -9.15 -12.47
CA LYS A 227 -27.87 -9.08 -12.73
C LYS A 227 -28.30 -10.07 -13.81
N GLU A 228 -27.52 -10.23 -14.88
CA GLU A 228 -27.80 -11.20 -15.94
C GLU A 228 -27.75 -12.64 -15.42
N THR A 229 -26.71 -12.99 -14.66
CA THR A 229 -26.57 -14.31 -14.04
C THR A 229 -27.73 -14.62 -13.09
N LYS A 230 -28.13 -13.67 -12.23
CA LYS A 230 -29.32 -13.83 -11.37
C LYS A 230 -30.60 -14.04 -12.16
N ASN A 231 -30.79 -13.32 -13.28
CA ASN A 231 -31.97 -13.47 -14.13
C ASN A 231 -32.01 -14.84 -14.82
N VAL A 232 -30.87 -15.35 -15.30
CA VAL A 232 -30.77 -16.69 -15.88
C VAL A 232 -31.09 -17.77 -14.84
N LEU A 233 -30.53 -17.65 -13.63
CA LEU A 233 -30.81 -18.57 -12.52
C LEU A 233 -32.27 -18.52 -12.05
N ALA A 234 -32.88 -17.33 -12.02
CA ALA A 234 -34.29 -17.18 -11.71
C ALA A 234 -35.17 -17.80 -12.81
N GLY A 235 -34.81 -17.61 -14.09
CA GLY A 235 -35.53 -18.17 -15.24
C GLY A 235 -35.45 -19.70 -15.37
N THR A 236 -34.36 -20.32 -14.90
CA THR A 236 -34.24 -21.79 -14.87
C THR A 236 -35.04 -22.44 -13.75
N SER A 237 -35.34 -21.72 -12.66
CA SER A 237 -36.18 -22.20 -11.55
C SER A 237 -37.67 -22.35 -11.91
N ASN A 238 -38.12 -21.72 -12.99
CA ASN A 238 -39.53 -21.65 -13.39
C ASN A 238 -39.86 -22.48 -14.64
N ARG A 239 -38.95 -23.36 -15.10
CA ARG A 239 -39.27 -24.34 -16.14
C ARG A 239 -40.00 -25.53 -15.52
N PRO A 240 -41.21 -25.89 -15.98
CA PRO A 240 -41.78 -27.20 -15.68
C PRO A 240 -40.78 -28.27 -16.12
N GLN A 241 -40.47 -29.22 -15.23
CA GLN A 241 -39.67 -30.37 -15.61
C GLN A 241 -40.34 -31.05 -16.82
N PRO A 242 -39.65 -31.25 -17.95
CA PRO A 242 -40.24 -31.95 -19.07
C PRO A 242 -40.51 -33.40 -18.65
N ASP A 243 -41.75 -33.86 -18.83
CA ASP A 243 -42.10 -35.27 -18.70
C ASP A 243 -41.12 -36.11 -19.54
N MET A 244 -40.31 -36.93 -18.87
CA MET A 244 -39.34 -37.80 -19.53
C MET A 244 -40.06 -38.97 -20.21
N GLN A 245 -40.54 -38.75 -21.43
CA GLN A 245 -40.90 -39.83 -22.37
C GLN A 245 -40.34 -39.57 -23.79
N ALA A 246 -39.12 -40.10 -23.99
CA ALA A 246 -38.49 -40.58 -25.25
C ALA A 246 -38.10 -39.57 -26.36
N PRO A 247 -37.26 -39.94 -27.36
CA PRO A 247 -36.29 -41.05 -27.45
C PRO A 247 -34.83 -40.56 -27.66
N ALA A 248 -33.87 -41.48 -27.52
CA ALA A 248 -32.45 -41.24 -27.76
C ALA A 248 -32.17 -40.89 -29.24
N GLY A 249 -31.74 -39.65 -29.50
CA GLY A 249 -31.28 -39.24 -30.82
C GLY A 249 -30.87 -37.78 -30.89
N ALA A 250 -29.57 -37.56 -31.09
CA ALA A 250 -28.90 -36.30 -31.47
C ALA A 250 -28.82 -35.18 -30.41
N LEU A 251 -27.70 -35.15 -29.68
CA LEU A 251 -27.15 -33.93 -29.10
C LEU A 251 -26.47 -33.10 -30.21
N PRO A 252 -26.76 -31.80 -30.38
CA PRO A 252 -25.85 -30.90 -31.06
C PRO A 252 -24.70 -30.54 -30.11
N THR A 253 -23.47 -30.79 -30.58
CA THR A 253 -22.22 -30.39 -29.92
C THR A 253 -22.13 -28.87 -29.80
N LEU A 254 -22.09 -28.36 -28.56
CA LEU A 254 -21.66 -27.00 -28.23
C LEU A 254 -20.13 -26.93 -28.26
N THR A 255 -19.56 -26.63 -29.43
CA THR A 255 -18.13 -26.37 -29.58
C THR A 255 -17.91 -24.92 -30.01
N ASN A 256 -18.16 -23.96 -29.13
CA ASN A 256 -17.44 -22.67 -29.06
C ASN A 256 -18.01 -21.77 -27.97
N LEU A 257 -17.48 -21.91 -26.75
CA LEU A 257 -17.36 -20.79 -25.82
C LEU A 257 -15.96 -20.91 -25.22
N GLN A 258 -15.06 -20.01 -25.63
CA GLN A 258 -13.80 -19.84 -24.91
C GLN A 258 -14.14 -19.33 -23.50
N PRO A 259 -13.55 -19.91 -22.43
CA PRO A 259 -13.71 -19.34 -21.12
C PRO A 259 -13.10 -17.93 -21.14
N ALA A 260 -13.91 -16.93 -20.77
CA ALA A 260 -13.40 -15.61 -20.44
C ALA A 260 -12.26 -15.80 -19.44
N GLN A 261 -11.10 -15.25 -19.75
CA GLN A 261 -9.97 -15.29 -18.83
C GLN A 261 -10.39 -14.53 -17.58
N VAL A 262 -10.61 -15.26 -16.49
CA VAL A 262 -10.67 -14.70 -15.15
C VAL A 262 -9.29 -14.10 -14.91
N VAL A 263 -9.19 -12.79 -15.10
CA VAL A 263 -8.00 -12.07 -14.69
C VAL A 263 -8.14 -11.93 -13.18
N ASP A 264 -7.45 -12.81 -12.44
CA ASP A 264 -7.28 -12.67 -11.00
C ASP A 264 -6.58 -11.34 -10.72
N HIS A 265 -7.35 -10.30 -10.46
CA HIS A 265 -6.87 -9.13 -9.74
C HIS A 265 -7.22 -9.39 -8.28
N GLN A 266 -6.29 -10.04 -7.58
CA GLN A 266 -6.27 -10.02 -6.12
C GLN A 266 -6.09 -8.55 -5.68
N LEU A 267 -7.21 -7.84 -5.54
CA LEU A 267 -7.26 -6.61 -4.77
C LEU A 267 -6.97 -7.00 -3.32
N SER A 268 -5.94 -6.39 -2.76
CA SER A 268 -5.57 -6.60 -1.37
C SER A 268 -6.71 -6.04 -0.49
N PRO A 269 -7.03 -6.63 0.67
CA PRO A 269 -8.06 -6.10 1.57
C PRO A 269 -7.85 -4.62 1.98
N ASN A 270 -6.67 -4.06 1.74
CA ASN A 270 -6.35 -2.65 1.98
C ASN A 270 -6.82 -1.69 0.88
N ASP A 271 -7.28 -2.18 -0.28
CA ASP A 271 -7.76 -1.32 -1.39
C ASP A 271 -9.22 -0.86 -1.22
N VAL A 272 -9.90 -1.30 -0.16
CA VAL A 272 -11.33 -1.03 0.10
C VAL A 272 -11.56 0.27 0.88
N LEU A 273 -10.51 0.90 1.41
CA LEU A 273 -10.60 2.26 1.94
C LEU A 273 -10.09 3.23 0.88
N GLY A 274 -11.03 3.67 0.02
CA GLY A 274 -11.09 5.01 -0.54
C GLY A 274 -9.80 5.59 -1.10
N VAL A 275 -9.75 5.73 -2.42
CA VAL A 275 -8.69 6.41 -3.17
C VAL A 275 -8.37 7.79 -2.58
N GLN A 276 -7.36 7.86 -1.72
CA GLN A 276 -6.47 9.01 -1.69
C GLN A 276 -5.39 8.74 -2.75
N GLN A 277 -5.50 9.43 -3.88
CA GLN A 277 -4.39 9.51 -4.82
C GLN A 277 -3.21 10.19 -4.13
N THR A 278 -2.26 9.43 -3.59
CA THR A 278 -0.94 9.98 -3.30
C THR A 278 -0.14 10.03 -4.59
N ALA A 279 0.00 11.24 -5.10
CA ALA A 279 0.99 11.64 -6.08
C ALA A 279 2.41 11.34 -5.54
N ALA A 280 2.95 10.17 -5.86
CA ALA A 280 4.39 9.88 -5.75
C ALA A 280 4.74 8.60 -6.50
N GLN A 281 4.90 8.69 -7.83
CA GLN A 281 5.82 7.84 -8.62
C GLN A 281 5.86 8.37 -10.06
N GLN A 282 6.63 9.45 -10.27
CA GLN A 282 7.39 9.62 -11.51
C GLN A 282 8.75 8.94 -11.33
N LEU A 283 9.37 8.56 -12.47
CA LEU A 283 10.58 7.73 -12.69
C LEU A 283 10.16 6.31 -13.15
N SER A 284 10.34 5.84 -14.38
CA SER A 284 11.18 6.26 -15.52
C SER A 284 10.65 5.63 -16.83
N PRO A 285 10.91 6.19 -18.03
CA PRO A 285 10.56 5.55 -19.29
C PRO A 285 11.55 4.42 -19.64
N SER A 286 11.00 3.25 -19.90
CA SER A 286 11.69 2.10 -20.48
C SER A 286 12.20 2.41 -21.89
N VAL A 287 13.52 2.36 -22.05
CA VAL A 287 14.21 2.40 -23.35
C VAL A 287 13.91 1.11 -24.11
N GLN A 288 13.11 1.22 -25.17
CA GLN A 288 13.13 0.26 -26.28
C GLN A 288 14.06 0.82 -27.35
N THR A 289 15.18 0.15 -27.61
CA THR A 289 15.83 0.25 -28.92
C THR A 289 16.25 -1.14 -29.38
N GLN A 290 15.59 -1.56 -30.45
CA GLN A 290 15.84 -2.77 -31.20
C GLN A 290 17.21 -2.73 -31.88
N SER A 291 17.79 -3.92 -31.99
CA SER A 291 19.00 -4.29 -32.69
C SER A 291 18.87 -4.15 -34.21
N ALA A 292 19.82 -3.49 -34.87
CA ALA A 292 20.09 -3.67 -36.31
C ALA A 292 21.56 -3.31 -36.67
N VAL A 293 22.38 -4.37 -36.72
CA VAL A 293 23.38 -4.75 -37.74
C VAL A 293 24.10 -3.66 -38.56
N ALA A 294 25.44 -3.68 -38.45
CA ALA A 294 26.45 -2.92 -39.20
C ALA A 294 26.58 -3.37 -40.70
N PRO A 295 27.40 -2.71 -41.55
CA PRO A 295 28.86 -2.94 -41.51
C PRO A 295 29.75 -1.74 -41.94
N GLY A 296 31.06 -1.83 -41.64
CA GLY A 296 32.09 -1.34 -42.59
C GLY A 296 33.14 -0.32 -42.10
N ILE A 297 34.19 -0.83 -41.46
CA ILE A 297 35.64 -0.59 -41.71
C ILE A 297 36.12 0.84 -42.06
N GLY A 298 37.06 1.38 -41.26
CA GLY A 298 38.13 2.25 -41.79
C GLY A 298 38.79 3.25 -40.83
N ALA A 299 39.94 2.86 -40.28
CA ALA A 299 41.16 3.67 -40.02
C ALA A 299 41.10 5.00 -39.23
N ASP A 300 41.77 5.00 -38.07
CA ASP A 300 42.56 6.13 -37.51
C ASP A 300 43.78 6.42 -38.41
N PRO A 301 44.35 7.66 -38.50
CA PRO A 301 44.90 8.34 -37.31
C PRO A 301 44.89 9.89 -37.28
N ALA A 302 44.94 10.41 -36.06
CA ALA A 302 45.72 11.57 -35.55
C ALA A 302 45.73 12.94 -36.27
N THR A 303 45.61 13.96 -35.42
CA THR A 303 45.99 15.38 -35.56
C THR A 303 45.07 16.31 -36.37
N SER A 304 44.39 17.20 -35.64
CA SER A 304 44.53 18.67 -35.75
C SER A 304 43.26 19.37 -35.24
N ARG A 305 43.45 20.26 -34.26
CA ARG A 305 42.46 21.29 -33.90
C ARG A 305 42.28 22.23 -35.09
N PRO A 306 41.05 22.71 -35.31
CA PRO A 306 40.86 24.15 -35.33
C PRO A 306 39.70 24.62 -34.43
N THR A 307 39.81 25.90 -34.15
CA THR A 307 39.06 26.78 -33.24
C THR A 307 37.74 27.30 -33.83
N ASN A 308 36.86 27.73 -32.92
CA ASN A 308 35.71 28.65 -33.07
C ASN A 308 34.46 28.10 -33.80
N GLY A 309 33.24 28.20 -33.28
CA GLY A 309 32.79 28.84 -32.05
C GLY A 309 31.27 28.73 -31.82
N PHE A 310 30.85 29.37 -30.73
CA PHE A 310 29.51 29.78 -30.30
C PHE A 310 28.71 28.92 -29.28
N ASN A 311 28.58 29.56 -28.11
CA ASN A 311 27.50 29.60 -27.11
C ASN A 311 27.43 28.58 -25.96
N GLN A 312 28.02 29.06 -24.84
CA GLN A 312 27.81 28.72 -23.43
C GLN A 312 26.36 28.98 -22.98
N PHE A 313 25.85 28.13 -22.08
CA PHE A 313 25.37 28.49 -20.73
C PHE A 313 25.20 27.19 -19.92
N ASP A 314 26.27 26.74 -19.26
CA ASP A 314 26.23 25.82 -18.12
C ASP A 314 26.82 26.58 -16.91
N THR A 315 26.01 26.81 -15.88
CA THR A 315 26.47 27.34 -14.59
C THR A 315 26.86 26.19 -13.67
N GLU A 316 28.16 25.98 -13.51
CA GLU A 316 28.76 25.26 -12.38
C GLU A 316 28.64 26.10 -11.09
N MET A 317 28.32 25.45 -9.97
CA MET A 317 28.26 26.06 -8.63
C MET A 317 29.69 26.23 -8.06
N PRO A 318 30.04 27.40 -7.48
CA PRO A 318 31.38 27.62 -6.92
C PRO A 318 31.59 26.87 -5.61
N SER A 319 32.81 26.39 -5.41
CA SER A 319 33.28 25.79 -4.17
C SER A 319 33.42 26.84 -3.04
N ASN A 320 33.29 26.39 -1.80
CA ASN A 320 33.15 27.21 -0.57
C ASN A 320 34.34 28.11 -0.18
N SER A 321 35.33 28.35 -1.06
CA SER A 321 36.46 29.22 -0.76
C SER A 321 36.25 30.71 -1.10
N ASP A 322 35.18 31.06 -1.81
CA ASP A 322 34.98 32.42 -2.36
C ASP A 322 33.77 33.18 -1.79
N LEU A 323 33.17 32.72 -0.69
CA LEU A 323 32.01 33.39 -0.09
C LEU A 323 32.43 34.50 0.87
N THR A 324 31.89 35.70 0.66
CA THR A 324 32.08 36.83 1.57
C THR A 324 31.36 36.58 2.91
N PRO A 325 31.78 37.23 4.02
CA PRO A 325 31.13 37.08 5.32
C PRO A 325 29.61 37.37 5.31
N GLN A 326 29.15 38.29 4.45
CA GLN A 326 27.71 38.57 4.27
C GLN A 326 26.94 37.41 3.63
N GLN A 327 27.56 36.67 2.71
CA GLN A 327 26.93 35.52 2.04
C GLN A 327 26.87 34.29 2.96
N LEU A 328 27.87 34.12 3.84
CA LEU A 328 27.84 33.11 4.90
C LEU A 328 26.74 33.39 5.95
N GLU A 329 26.50 34.66 6.28
CA GLU A 329 25.46 35.06 7.22
C GLU A 329 24.04 34.88 6.64
N GLN A 330 23.86 35.13 5.33
CA GLN A 330 22.60 34.84 4.63
C GLN A 330 22.30 33.33 4.57
N LEU A 331 23.32 32.48 4.41
CA LEU A 331 23.15 31.03 4.43
C LEU A 331 22.87 30.48 5.84
N ARG A 332 23.35 31.15 6.89
CA ARG A 332 23.04 30.81 8.29
C ARG A 332 21.60 31.13 8.68
N ASN A 333 21.04 32.20 8.15
CA ASN A 333 19.67 32.64 8.45
C ASN A 333 18.59 31.90 7.62
N GLN A 334 18.99 30.99 6.74
CA GLN A 334 18.10 30.14 5.94
C GLN A 334 18.00 28.69 6.45
N ARG A 335 18.37 28.42 7.71
CA ARG A 335 18.20 27.12 8.37
C ARG A 335 17.28 27.15 9.58
#